data_AF-R7JEU5-F1
#
_entry.id   AF-R7JEU5-F1
#
_cell.length_a   1.000
_cell.length_b   1.000
_cell.length_c   1.000
_cell.angle_alpha   90.00
_cell.angle_beta   90.00
_cell.angle_gamma   90.00
#
_symmetry.space_group_name_H-M   'P 1'
#
loop_
_entity.id
_entity.type
_entity.pdbx_description
1 polymer ?
#
loop_
_entity_poly.entity_id
_entity_poly.type
_entity_poly.pdbx_seq_one_letter_code
_entity_poly.pdbx_strand_id
1 'polypeptide(L)'
;MKAQEADDAPICPLCTNVLRVHDYLLTPDELIIFDSLVVKAISFHYKRFFYSQKRIEKETRVKRTRYEAIIKKFEEMGFLQTYVDKMPNSEGQIRYFYVNFPKLAEEEVLGKLVREKSTLFGAMRAYMEYHADEEFKALCPSAVKEKPKKNQEEKRIEEIRVMLEETLNERREMYNNGKLDIKPTRKLHPTTVVLTNQQKQGFLDLETRYGFESIHQAFIAYCDEVLEKVCKPKNLFNYFLTRDRFHHDYSIFINSLNSYMIKYSSPLK
;
A
#
# COMPACT_ATOMS: atom_id res chain seq x y z
N MET A 1 12.47 -15.45 25.61
CA MET A 1 11.43 -15.49 24.56
C MET A 1 10.49 -14.32 24.79
N LYS A 2 10.64 -13.23 24.04
CA LYS A 2 9.60 -12.19 23.99
C LYS A 2 8.59 -12.64 22.94
N ALA A 3 7.34 -12.83 23.35
CA ALA A 3 6.26 -13.03 22.42
C ALA A 3 6.19 -11.81 21.50
N GLN A 4 6.16 -12.06 20.18
CA GLN A 4 5.63 -11.11 19.22
C GLN A 4 4.15 -10.91 19.57
N GLU A 5 3.80 -9.78 20.18
CA GLU A 5 2.42 -9.30 20.14
C GLU A 5 2.16 -8.93 18.68
N ALA A 6 1.35 -9.75 18.01
CA ALA A 6 0.82 -9.45 16.70
C ALA A 6 -0.03 -8.17 16.81
N ASP A 7 0.14 -7.27 15.85
CA ASP A 7 -0.65 -6.07 15.61
C ASP A 7 -2.06 -6.47 15.08
N ASP A 8 -2.74 -7.35 15.82
CA ASP A 8 -4.01 -7.94 15.42
C ASP A 8 -5.16 -6.96 15.70
N ALA A 9 -6.00 -6.73 14.70
CA ALA A 9 -7.16 -5.85 14.81
C ALA A 9 -8.08 -6.27 15.98
N PRO A 10 -8.62 -5.32 16.76
CA PRO A 10 -9.50 -5.64 17.86
C PRO A 10 -10.74 -6.39 17.39
N ILE A 11 -11.26 -7.28 18.23
CA ILE A 11 -12.50 -8.01 17.95
C ILE A 11 -13.62 -7.01 17.73
N CYS A 12 -14.30 -7.10 16.58
CA CYS A 12 -15.41 -6.22 16.23
C CYS A 12 -16.53 -6.31 17.29
N PRO A 13 -16.82 -5.21 18.00
CA PRO A 13 -17.90 -5.15 18.99
C PRO A 13 -19.26 -4.88 18.33
N LEU A 14 -19.26 -4.43 17.07
CA LEU A 14 -20.45 -4.25 16.26
C LEU A 14 -21.12 -5.62 16.01
N CYS A 15 -22.40 -5.60 15.64
CA CYS A 15 -23.31 -6.76 15.62
C CYS A 15 -23.97 -7.01 16.98
N THR A 16 -25.19 -6.50 17.08
CA THR A 16 -26.13 -6.70 18.15
C THR A 16 -26.40 -8.19 18.42
N ASN A 17 -26.01 -8.68 19.59
CA ASN A 17 -26.65 -9.83 20.22
C ASN A 17 -27.56 -9.31 21.34
N VAL A 18 -28.63 -10.04 21.67
CA VAL A 18 -29.61 -9.69 22.71
C VAL A 18 -28.93 -9.25 24.02
N LEU A 19 -27.82 -9.91 24.38
CA LEU A 19 -27.04 -9.58 25.57
C LEU A 19 -26.38 -8.19 25.49
N ARG A 20 -25.87 -7.80 24.32
CA ARG A 20 -25.17 -6.53 24.10
C ARG A 20 -26.13 -5.34 23.99
N VAL A 21 -27.39 -5.56 23.57
CA VAL A 21 -28.43 -4.49 23.54
C VAL A 21 -28.55 -3.82 24.89
N HIS A 22 -28.43 -4.59 25.98
CA HIS A 22 -28.52 -4.04 27.31
C HIS A 22 -27.46 -2.98 27.51
N ASP A 23 -26.21 -3.20 27.10
CA ASP A 23 -25.09 -2.29 27.38
C ASP A 23 -25.13 -0.97 26.61
N TYR A 24 -25.91 -0.90 25.51
CA TYR A 24 -26.13 0.35 24.80
C TYR A 24 -27.09 1.29 25.55
N LEU A 25 -26.87 2.59 25.37
CA LEU A 25 -27.77 3.67 25.77
C LEU A 25 -28.65 4.17 24.60
N LEU A 26 -28.41 3.62 23.41
CA LEU A 26 -29.20 3.86 22.21
C LEU A 26 -30.46 2.99 22.18
N THR A 27 -31.55 3.52 21.64
CA THR A 27 -32.72 2.69 21.31
C THR A 27 -32.38 1.73 20.16
N PRO A 28 -33.13 0.62 19.96
CA PRO A 28 -32.78 -0.38 18.95
C PRO A 28 -32.65 0.17 17.52
N ASP A 29 -33.48 1.16 17.16
CA ASP A 29 -33.41 1.83 15.86
C ASP A 29 -32.18 2.74 15.75
N GLU A 30 -31.88 3.52 16.78
CA GLU A 30 -30.65 4.32 16.87
C GLU A 30 -29.40 3.44 16.73
N LEU A 31 -29.38 2.29 17.41
CA LEU A 31 -28.27 1.34 17.36
C LEU A 31 -28.06 0.76 15.96
N ILE A 32 -29.13 0.33 15.28
CA ILE A 32 -29.01 -0.19 13.91
C ILE A 32 -28.47 0.90 12.96
N ILE A 33 -28.92 2.15 13.12
CA ILE A 33 -28.41 3.25 12.31
C ILE A 33 -26.93 3.51 12.63
N PHE A 34 -26.54 3.53 13.91
CA PHE A 34 -25.16 3.69 14.35
C PHE A 34 -24.24 2.62 13.73
N ASP A 35 -24.56 1.33 13.92
CA ASP A 35 -23.79 0.22 13.36
C ASP A 35 -23.68 0.34 11.84
N SER A 36 -24.79 0.68 11.17
CA SER A 36 -24.79 0.84 9.71
C SER A 36 -23.88 1.97 9.24
N LEU A 37 -23.84 3.11 9.94
CA LEU A 37 -23.01 4.25 9.59
C LEU A 37 -21.52 3.95 9.80
N VAL A 38 -21.18 3.31 10.92
CA VAL A 38 -19.80 2.90 11.23
C VAL A 38 -19.29 1.90 10.19
N VAL A 39 -20.05 0.83 9.92
CA VAL A 39 -19.69 -0.18 8.91
C VAL A 39 -19.55 0.46 7.53
N LYS A 40 -20.45 1.38 7.16
CA LYS A 40 -20.35 2.10 5.88
C LYS A 40 -19.08 2.95 5.84
N ALA A 41 -18.78 3.72 6.88
CA ALA A 41 -17.58 4.55 6.92
C ALA A 41 -16.30 3.71 6.70
N ILE A 42 -16.19 2.55 7.36
CA ILE A 42 -15.08 1.61 7.18
C ILE A 42 -15.05 1.08 5.73
N SER A 43 -16.19 0.64 5.19
CA SER A 43 -16.27 0.10 3.82
C SER A 43 -15.95 1.12 2.72
N PHE A 44 -16.12 2.42 3.01
CA PHE A 44 -15.78 3.53 2.13
C PHE A 44 -14.39 4.11 2.44
N HIS A 45 -13.55 3.36 3.14
CA HIS A 45 -12.17 3.74 3.50
C HIS A 45 -12.11 5.08 4.23
N TYR A 46 -13.03 5.30 5.17
CA TYR A 46 -13.12 6.47 6.04
C TYR A 46 -13.38 7.80 5.30
N LYS A 47 -13.68 7.74 3.99
CA LYS A 47 -14.04 8.90 3.18
C LYS A 47 -15.53 9.22 3.32
N ARG A 48 -15.91 10.43 2.91
CA ARG A 48 -17.31 10.81 2.73
C ARG A 48 -18.01 9.81 1.82
N PHE A 49 -19.17 9.32 2.24
CA PHE A 49 -19.94 8.35 1.48
C PHE A 49 -21.38 8.83 1.30
N PHE A 50 -21.97 8.46 0.16
CA PHE A 50 -23.39 8.66 -0.07
C PHE A 50 -24.18 7.45 0.42
N TYR A 51 -25.29 7.72 1.11
CA TYR A 51 -26.22 6.68 1.49
C TYR A 51 -27.66 7.15 1.26
N SER A 52 -28.33 6.58 0.27
CA SER A 52 -29.64 7.08 -0.15
C SER A 52 -30.73 6.77 0.87
N GLN A 53 -31.60 7.76 1.13
CA GLN A 53 -32.69 7.61 2.09
C GLN A 53 -33.57 6.39 1.84
N LYS A 54 -33.93 6.14 0.57
CA LYS A 54 -34.74 4.98 0.17
C LYS A 54 -34.05 3.65 0.50
N ARG A 55 -32.72 3.60 0.35
CA ARG A 55 -31.95 2.39 0.63
C ARG A 55 -31.83 2.16 2.13
N ILE A 56 -31.58 3.22 2.90
CA ILE A 56 -31.54 3.16 4.37
C ILE A 56 -32.86 2.64 4.91
N GLU A 57 -33.98 3.25 4.51
CA GLU A 57 -35.30 2.84 4.96
C GLU A 57 -35.61 1.38 4.59
N LYS A 58 -35.14 0.90 3.43
CA LYS A 58 -35.28 -0.51 3.02
C LYS A 58 -34.41 -1.45 3.86
N GLU A 59 -33.17 -1.07 4.15
CA GLU A 59 -32.19 -1.91 4.86
C GLU A 59 -32.45 -1.94 6.38
N THR A 60 -32.84 -0.82 6.98
CA THR A 60 -32.98 -0.66 8.44
C THR A 60 -34.44 -0.66 8.91
N ARG A 61 -35.40 -0.49 7.99
CA ARG A 61 -36.85 -0.32 8.27
C ARG A 61 -37.18 0.89 9.15
N VAL A 62 -36.23 1.80 9.34
CA VAL A 62 -36.46 3.06 10.06
C VAL A 62 -37.05 4.09 9.10
N LYS A 63 -38.25 4.59 9.42
CA LYS A 63 -38.95 5.62 8.63
C LYS A 63 -38.16 6.93 8.61
N ARG A 64 -38.32 7.67 7.51
CA ARG A 64 -37.63 8.97 7.27
C ARG A 64 -37.66 9.92 8.46
N THR A 65 -38.82 10.21 9.05
CA THR A 65 -38.92 11.18 10.16
C THR A 65 -38.09 10.77 11.37
N ARG A 66 -38.12 9.47 11.72
CA ARG A 66 -37.33 8.95 12.83
C ARG A 66 -35.85 8.95 12.48
N TYR A 67 -35.50 8.56 11.26
CA TYR A 67 -34.13 8.60 10.76
C TYR A 67 -33.52 10.00 10.86
N GLU A 68 -34.21 11.05 10.42
CA GLU A 68 -33.73 12.44 10.52
C GLU A 68 -33.49 12.88 11.96
N ALA A 69 -34.36 12.48 12.89
CA ALA A 69 -34.16 12.74 14.32
C ALA A 69 -32.90 12.04 14.87
N ILE A 70 -32.63 10.81 14.43
CA ILE A 70 -31.43 10.05 14.82
C ILE A 70 -30.17 10.71 14.25
N ILE A 71 -30.18 11.11 12.98
CA ILE A 71 -29.04 11.79 12.35
C ILE A 71 -28.73 13.09 13.07
N LYS A 72 -29.75 13.91 13.37
CA LYS A 72 -29.55 15.15 14.13
C LYS A 72 -28.95 14.89 15.51
N LYS A 73 -29.44 13.86 16.23
CA LYS A 73 -28.89 13.44 17.52
C LYS A 73 -27.40 13.07 17.40
N PHE A 74 -27.00 12.35 16.36
CA PHE A 74 -25.61 11.95 16.13
C PHE A 74 -24.71 13.11 15.69
N GLU A 75 -25.23 14.07 14.93
CA GLU A 75 -24.54 15.32 14.63
C GLU A 75 -24.32 16.17 15.90
N GLU A 76 -25.32 16.24 16.78
CA GLU A 76 -25.22 16.93 18.09
C GLU A 76 -24.18 16.26 19.02
N MET A 77 -23.96 14.94 18.88
CA MET A 77 -22.88 14.23 19.57
C MET A 77 -21.49 14.51 18.97
N GLY A 78 -21.42 15.12 17.77
CA GLY A 78 -20.19 15.60 17.14
C GLY A 78 -19.41 14.55 16.33
N PHE A 79 -19.80 13.28 16.37
CA PHE A 79 -19.11 12.23 15.63
C PHE A 79 -19.59 12.06 14.19
N LEU A 80 -20.80 12.54 13.87
CA LEU A 80 -21.37 12.46 12.53
C LEU A 80 -21.40 13.86 11.91
N GLN A 81 -21.02 13.94 10.64
CA GLN A 81 -21.21 15.14 9.82
C GLN A 81 -21.98 14.77 8.56
N THR A 82 -22.95 15.60 8.19
CA THR A 82 -23.64 15.46 6.90
C THR A 82 -23.43 16.67 6.01
N TYR A 83 -23.43 16.42 4.69
CA TYR A 83 -23.29 17.44 3.66
C TYR A 83 -24.30 17.15 2.54
N VAL A 84 -24.99 18.17 2.05
CA VAL A 84 -25.96 18.03 0.95
C VAL A 84 -25.42 18.70 -0.29
N ASP A 85 -25.31 17.94 -1.38
CA ASP A 85 -24.89 18.44 -2.69
C ASP A 85 -26.00 18.25 -3.75
N LYS A 86 -25.96 19.06 -4.80
CA LYS A 86 -26.86 18.93 -5.94
C LYS A 86 -26.34 17.84 -6.88
N MET A 87 -27.24 17.02 -7.42
CA MET A 87 -26.86 16.09 -8.48
C MET A 87 -26.43 16.86 -9.74
N PRO A 88 -25.32 16.49 -10.41
CA PRO A 88 -24.86 17.19 -11.62
C PRO A 88 -25.91 17.20 -12.75
N ASN A 89 -26.77 16.17 -12.81
CA ASN A 89 -27.70 15.92 -13.91
C ASN A 89 -29.17 15.77 -13.45
N SER A 90 -29.53 16.26 -12.26
CA SER A 90 -30.91 16.17 -11.74
C SER A 90 -31.19 17.28 -10.70
N GLU A 91 -32.45 17.67 -10.53
CA GLU A 91 -32.89 18.51 -9.40
C GLU A 91 -32.82 17.78 -8.04
N GLY A 92 -32.41 16.51 -8.03
CA GLY A 92 -32.20 15.72 -6.83
C GLY A 92 -31.04 16.21 -5.96
N GLN A 93 -31.18 16.02 -4.66
CA GLN A 93 -30.14 16.28 -3.66
C GLN A 93 -29.53 14.96 -3.17
N ILE A 94 -28.21 14.95 -2.98
CA ILE A 94 -27.43 13.82 -2.43
C ILE A 94 -26.91 14.22 -1.06
N ARG A 95 -27.23 13.42 -0.03
CA ARG A 95 -26.64 13.59 1.31
C ARG A 95 -25.41 12.69 1.46
N TYR A 96 -24.27 13.29 1.69
CA TYR A 96 -23.03 12.62 2.09
C TYR A 96 -22.90 12.58 3.60
N PHE A 97 -22.28 11.53 4.09
CA PHE A 97 -22.02 11.27 5.50
C PHE A 97 -20.51 11.14 5.72
N TYR A 98 -20.05 11.60 6.87
CA TYR A 98 -18.70 11.40 7.37
C TYR A 98 -18.78 11.06 8.86
N VAL A 99 -18.11 9.97 9.25
CA VAL A 99 -18.04 9.49 10.63
C VAL A 99 -16.64 9.76 11.13
N ASN A 100 -16.51 10.52 12.21
CA ASN A 100 -15.26 10.90 12.84
C ASN A 100 -14.93 9.88 13.94
N PHE A 101 -14.03 8.94 13.65
CA PHE A 101 -13.62 7.90 14.60
C PHE A 101 -12.83 8.43 15.79
N PRO A 102 -11.90 9.41 15.65
CA PRO A 102 -11.28 10.06 16.80
C PRO A 102 -12.31 10.58 17.80
N LYS A 103 -13.40 11.19 17.31
CA LYS A 103 -14.48 11.69 18.17
C LYS A 103 -15.28 10.57 18.82
N LEU A 104 -15.47 9.43 18.14
CA LEU A 104 -16.11 8.24 18.72
C LEU A 104 -15.26 7.54 19.80
N ALA A 105 -13.93 7.65 19.70
CA ALA A 105 -13.01 7.08 20.67
C ALA A 105 -12.97 7.89 21.98
N GLU A 106 -13.41 9.15 21.97
CA GLU A 106 -13.49 9.97 23.18
C GLU A 106 -14.50 9.40 24.19
N GLU A 107 -14.07 9.28 25.45
CA GLU A 107 -14.85 8.70 26.54
C GLU A 107 -16.20 9.41 26.74
N GLU A 108 -16.24 10.73 26.60
CA GLU A 108 -17.47 11.54 26.73
C GLU A 108 -18.52 11.24 25.66
N VAL A 109 -18.09 10.93 24.43
CA VAL A 109 -18.97 10.61 23.31
C VAL A 109 -19.39 9.15 23.43
N LEU A 110 -18.44 8.26 23.69
CA LEU A 110 -18.69 6.83 23.85
C LEU A 110 -19.62 6.54 25.04
N GLY A 111 -19.48 7.28 26.14
CA GLY A 111 -20.34 7.19 27.33
C GLY A 111 -21.80 7.56 27.08
N LYS A 112 -22.10 8.25 25.97
CA LYS A 112 -23.48 8.51 25.51
C LYS A 112 -24.05 7.38 24.66
N LEU A 113 -23.20 6.47 24.18
CA LEU A 113 -23.57 5.37 23.29
C LEU A 113 -23.64 4.03 24.05
N VAL A 114 -22.68 3.79 24.95
CA VAL A 114 -22.49 2.54 25.68
C VAL A 114 -22.25 2.85 27.16
N ARG A 115 -22.79 2.04 28.07
CA ARG A 115 -22.58 2.20 29.51
C ARG A 115 -21.11 1.98 29.88
N GLU A 116 -20.49 2.95 30.52
CA GLU A 116 -19.07 2.95 30.94
C GLU A 116 -18.67 1.70 31.75
N LYS A 117 -19.54 1.22 32.63
CA LYS A 117 -19.26 0.05 33.50
C LYS A 117 -19.43 -1.30 32.80
N SER A 118 -19.82 -1.32 31.52
CA SER A 118 -20.01 -2.56 30.77
C SER A 118 -18.69 -3.08 30.19
N THR A 119 -18.59 -4.40 30.01
CA THR A 119 -17.46 -5.02 29.30
C THR A 119 -17.41 -4.59 27.83
N LEU A 120 -18.57 -4.24 27.25
CA LEU A 120 -18.68 -3.72 25.89
C LEU A 120 -17.98 -2.37 25.73
N PHE A 121 -17.97 -1.52 26.77
CA PHE A 121 -17.38 -0.19 26.70
C PHE A 121 -15.90 -0.23 26.32
N GLY A 122 -15.12 -1.07 27.00
CA GLY A 122 -13.69 -1.24 26.70
C GLY A 122 -13.44 -1.78 25.30
N ALA A 123 -14.24 -2.76 24.86
CA ALA A 123 -14.15 -3.32 23.51
C ALA A 123 -14.51 -2.27 22.43
N MET A 124 -15.56 -1.48 22.66
CA MET A 124 -15.99 -0.41 21.76
C MET A 124 -14.94 0.68 21.67
N ARG A 125 -14.36 1.08 22.81
CA ARG A 125 -13.28 2.08 22.85
C ARG A 125 -12.08 1.62 22.04
N ALA A 126 -11.57 0.42 22.30
CA ALA A 126 -10.42 -0.14 21.58
C ALA A 126 -10.69 -0.22 20.06
N TYR A 127 -11.92 -0.59 19.67
CA TYR A 127 -12.32 -0.65 18.27
C TYR A 127 -12.39 0.72 17.60
N MET A 128 -12.91 1.75 18.30
CA MET A 128 -12.95 3.12 17.78
C MET A 128 -11.56 3.75 17.73
N GLU A 129 -10.69 3.49 18.72
CA GLU A 129 -9.28 3.92 18.71
C GLU A 129 -8.54 3.32 17.51
N TYR A 130 -8.68 2.00 17.27
CA TYR A 130 -8.12 1.35 16.10
C TYR A 130 -8.59 2.00 14.79
N HIS A 131 -9.89 2.25 14.65
CA HIS A 131 -10.41 2.88 13.44
C HIS A 131 -10.09 4.37 13.33
N ALA A 132 -9.81 5.07 14.43
CA ALA A 132 -9.29 6.43 14.40
C ALA A 132 -7.88 6.46 13.80
N ASP A 133 -7.04 5.49 14.16
CA ASP A 133 -5.71 5.33 13.56
C ASP A 133 -5.81 4.95 12.07
N GLU A 134 -6.68 4.01 11.71
CA GLU A 134 -6.90 3.61 10.32
C GLU A 134 -7.49 4.75 9.47
N GLU A 135 -8.39 5.56 10.04
CA GLU A 135 -8.90 6.78 9.43
C GLU A 135 -7.77 7.79 9.18
N PHE A 136 -6.93 8.04 10.18
CA PHE A 136 -5.78 8.92 10.05
C PHE A 136 -4.83 8.44 8.95
N LYS A 137 -4.55 7.13 8.89
CA LYS A 137 -3.72 6.52 7.84
C LYS A 137 -4.35 6.70 6.45
N ALA A 138 -5.66 6.54 6.32
CA ALA A 138 -6.38 6.62 5.06
C ALA A 138 -6.54 8.06 4.52
N LEU A 139 -6.75 9.04 5.41
CA LEU A 139 -7.01 10.43 5.06
C LEU A 139 -5.74 11.28 4.99
N CYS A 140 -4.71 10.92 5.75
CA CYS A 140 -3.39 11.57 5.73
C CYS A 140 -2.31 10.58 5.24
N PRO A 141 -2.34 10.17 3.95
CA PRO A 141 -1.36 9.21 3.41
C PRO A 141 0.09 9.72 3.48
N SER A 142 0.30 11.02 3.66
CA SER A 142 1.61 11.66 3.88
C SER A 142 2.06 11.72 5.35
N ALA A 143 1.16 11.45 6.32
CA ALA A 143 1.51 11.24 7.73
C ALA A 143 1.81 9.76 8.06
N VAL A 144 1.43 8.85 7.16
CA VAL A 144 2.02 7.49 7.04
C VAL A 144 3.44 7.61 6.45
N LYS A 145 4.33 8.32 7.14
CA LYS A 145 5.76 8.23 6.82
C LYS A 145 6.33 6.98 7.47
N GLU A 146 6.61 6.00 6.59
CA GLU A 146 7.76 5.09 6.67
C GLU A 146 7.75 4.04 7.80
N LYS A 147 8.56 2.98 7.64
CA LYS A 147 8.86 1.91 8.62
C LYS A 147 7.83 0.76 8.63
N PRO A 148 7.83 -0.23 7.69
CA PRO A 148 9.02 -1.02 7.34
C PRO A 148 9.23 -1.33 5.84
N LYS A 149 8.20 -1.32 4.98
CA LYS A 149 8.30 -1.76 3.57
C LYS A 149 9.11 -0.80 2.69
N LYS A 150 8.89 0.52 2.82
CA LYS A 150 9.63 1.53 2.05
C LYS A 150 11.13 1.56 2.42
N ASN A 151 11.48 1.42 3.71
CA ASN A 151 12.88 1.30 4.13
C ASN A 151 13.53 0.00 3.61
N GLN A 152 12.79 -1.11 3.57
CA GLN A 152 13.30 -2.36 3.01
C GLN A 152 13.47 -2.29 1.49
N GLU A 153 12.52 -1.70 0.76
CA GLU A 153 12.63 -1.47 -0.68
C GLU A 153 13.78 -0.50 -1.02
N GLU A 154 13.94 0.58 -0.25
CA GLU A 154 15.07 1.50 -0.41
C GLU A 154 16.40 0.80 -0.12
N LYS A 155 16.45 -0.04 0.92
CA LYS A 155 17.65 -0.85 1.23
C LYS A 155 17.97 -1.84 0.11
N ARG A 156 16.96 -2.58 -0.39
CA ARG A 156 17.11 -3.53 -1.52
C ARG A 156 17.54 -2.83 -2.80
N ILE A 157 16.94 -1.67 -3.09
CA ILE A 157 17.35 -0.83 -4.22
C ILE A 157 18.80 -0.38 -4.07
N GLU A 158 19.21 0.03 -2.87
CA GLU A 158 20.59 0.47 -2.63
C GLU A 158 21.58 -0.70 -2.76
N GLU A 159 21.24 -1.88 -2.24
CA GLU A 159 22.03 -3.12 -2.42
C GLU A 159 22.17 -3.46 -3.91
N ILE A 160 21.08 -3.39 -4.70
CA ILE A 160 21.14 -3.59 -6.15
C ILE A 160 21.98 -2.49 -6.82
N ARG A 161 21.81 -1.22 -6.45
CA ARG A 161 22.55 -0.09 -7.03
C ARG A 161 24.05 -0.26 -6.85
N VAL A 162 24.48 -0.60 -5.64
CA VAL A 162 25.88 -0.85 -5.29
C VAL A 162 26.43 -2.01 -6.12
N MET A 163 25.71 -3.15 -6.18
CA MET A 163 26.12 -4.29 -7.00
C MET A 163 26.27 -3.94 -8.47
N LEU A 164 25.34 -3.18 -9.05
CA LEU A 164 25.42 -2.73 -10.44
C LEU A 164 26.64 -1.82 -10.68
N GLU A 165 26.93 -0.92 -9.74
CA GLU A 165 28.06 0.00 -9.82
C GLU A 165 29.41 -0.72 -9.70
N GLU A 166 29.53 -1.65 -8.75
CA GLU A 166 30.71 -2.50 -8.56
C GLU A 166 30.96 -3.36 -9.80
N THR A 167 29.93 -4.05 -10.29
CA THR A 167 30.01 -4.89 -11.50
C THR A 167 30.47 -4.08 -12.72
N LEU A 168 29.87 -2.90 -12.94
CA LEU A 168 30.26 -2.03 -14.06
C LEU A 168 31.72 -1.61 -13.97
N ASN A 169 32.16 -1.20 -12.78
CA ASN A 169 33.52 -0.71 -12.59
C ASN A 169 34.56 -1.83 -12.64
N GLU A 170 34.25 -3.03 -12.13
CA GLU A 170 35.10 -4.22 -12.25
C GLU A 170 35.28 -4.62 -13.72
N ARG A 171 34.18 -4.75 -14.47
CA ARG A 171 34.20 -5.14 -15.89
C ARG A 171 34.91 -4.11 -16.75
N ARG A 172 34.74 -2.82 -16.43
CA ARG A 172 35.51 -1.71 -17.02
C ARG A 172 37.02 -1.86 -16.80
N GLU A 173 37.44 -2.22 -15.60
CA GLU A 173 38.86 -2.45 -15.30
C GLU A 173 39.42 -3.66 -16.04
N MET A 174 38.65 -4.76 -16.10
CA MET A 174 39.01 -5.93 -16.91
C MET A 174 39.18 -5.55 -18.38
N TYR A 175 38.26 -4.76 -18.95
CA TYR A 175 38.37 -4.24 -20.31
C TYR A 175 39.62 -3.39 -20.50
N ASN A 176 39.84 -2.38 -19.65
CA ASN A 176 40.97 -1.47 -19.74
C ASN A 176 42.32 -2.19 -19.63
N ASN A 177 42.37 -3.27 -18.84
CA ASN A 177 43.55 -4.10 -18.64
C ASN A 177 43.70 -5.20 -19.70
N GLY A 178 42.79 -5.30 -20.67
CA GLY A 178 42.81 -6.31 -21.73
C GLY A 178 42.59 -7.74 -21.25
N LYS A 179 41.90 -7.91 -20.11
CA LYS A 179 41.55 -9.23 -19.54
C LYS A 179 40.27 -9.84 -20.12
N LEU A 180 39.53 -9.08 -20.93
CA LEU A 180 38.41 -9.59 -21.72
C LEU A 180 38.95 -10.05 -23.08
N ASP A 181 38.22 -10.91 -23.78
CA ASP A 181 38.60 -11.49 -25.09
C ASP A 181 38.69 -10.45 -26.24
N ILE A 182 38.71 -9.16 -25.91
CA ILE A 182 38.74 -8.05 -26.84
C ILE A 182 39.77 -7.01 -26.41
N LYS A 183 40.50 -6.52 -27.42
CA LYS A 183 41.48 -5.46 -27.23
C LYS A 183 40.80 -4.13 -26.89
N PRO A 184 41.20 -3.43 -25.82
CA PRO A 184 40.64 -2.14 -25.47
C PRO A 184 40.91 -1.12 -26.57
N THR A 185 39.84 -0.51 -27.08
CA THR A 185 39.93 0.53 -28.11
C THR A 185 40.19 1.91 -27.53
N ARG A 186 39.84 2.12 -26.25
CA ARG A 186 40.09 3.33 -25.46
C ARG A 186 39.98 2.99 -23.98
N LYS A 187 40.60 3.80 -23.12
CA LYS A 187 40.36 3.70 -21.67
C LYS A 187 38.97 4.22 -21.33
N LEU A 188 38.25 3.46 -20.52
CA LEU A 188 36.95 3.83 -19.95
C LEU A 188 37.14 4.36 -18.53
N HIS A 189 36.29 5.32 -18.13
CA HIS A 189 36.35 5.98 -16.82
C HIS A 189 35.35 5.38 -15.81
N PRO A 190 35.62 5.53 -14.50
CA PRO A 190 34.67 5.14 -13.47
C PRO A 190 33.30 5.78 -13.64
N THR A 191 32.27 4.99 -13.36
CA THR A 191 30.88 5.42 -13.49
C THR A 191 30.18 5.23 -12.15
N THR A 192 29.54 6.30 -11.67
CA THR A 192 28.61 6.24 -10.53
C THR A 192 27.22 5.97 -11.05
N VAL A 193 26.52 5.02 -10.42
CA VAL A 193 25.19 4.60 -10.86
C VAL A 193 24.13 5.44 -10.16
N VAL A 194 23.34 6.16 -10.95
CA VAL A 194 22.14 6.86 -10.51
C VAL A 194 20.94 6.29 -11.26
N LEU A 195 20.00 5.71 -10.52
CA LEU A 195 18.80 5.07 -11.07
C LEU A 195 17.60 6.02 -11.03
N THR A 196 16.86 6.08 -12.14
CA THR A 196 15.55 6.74 -12.18
C THR A 196 14.52 5.94 -11.40
N ASN A 197 13.41 6.57 -11.00
CA ASN A 197 12.33 5.86 -10.30
C ASN A 197 11.78 4.67 -11.12
N GLN A 198 11.71 4.80 -12.44
CA GLN A 198 11.29 3.71 -13.31
C GLN A 198 12.27 2.53 -13.28
N GLN A 199 13.57 2.81 -13.29
CA GLN A 199 14.62 1.77 -13.22
C GLN A 199 14.62 1.08 -11.86
N LYS A 200 14.49 1.84 -10.77
CA LYS A 200 14.36 1.30 -9.41
C LYS A 200 13.23 0.29 -9.30
N GLN A 201 12.05 0.64 -9.84
CA GLN A 201 10.90 -0.26 -9.87
C GLN A 201 11.13 -1.49 -10.75
N GLY A 202 11.79 -1.32 -11.91
CA GLY A 202 12.13 -2.45 -12.78
C GLY A 202 13.10 -3.45 -12.12
N PHE A 203 14.09 -2.97 -11.37
CA PHE A 203 15.01 -3.83 -10.64
C PHE A 203 14.35 -4.53 -9.43
N LEU A 204 13.47 -3.85 -8.70
CA LEU A 204 12.69 -4.49 -7.64
C LEU A 204 11.77 -5.60 -8.19
N ASP A 205 11.15 -5.39 -9.36
CA ASP A 205 10.33 -6.42 -10.03
C ASP A 205 11.19 -7.64 -10.41
N LEU A 206 12.39 -7.41 -10.97
CA LEU A 206 13.33 -8.48 -11.29
C LEU A 206 13.80 -9.25 -10.06
N GLU A 207 14.18 -8.55 -8.98
CA GLU A 207 14.70 -9.18 -7.76
C GLU A 207 13.62 -10.03 -7.11
N THR A 208 12.37 -9.56 -7.14
CA THR A 208 11.22 -10.27 -6.59
C THR A 208 10.91 -11.54 -7.38
N ARG A 209 11.09 -11.52 -8.71
CA ARG A 209 10.78 -12.66 -9.59
C ARG A 209 11.92 -13.68 -9.69
N TYR A 210 13.16 -13.22 -9.73
CA TYR A 210 14.33 -14.04 -10.10
C TYR A 210 15.42 -14.07 -9.03
N GLY A 211 15.34 -13.20 -8.02
CA GLY A 211 16.35 -13.08 -6.97
C GLY A 211 17.53 -12.17 -7.33
N PHE A 212 18.19 -11.66 -6.29
CA PHE A 212 19.32 -10.74 -6.39
C PHE A 212 20.49 -11.31 -7.22
N GLU A 213 20.85 -12.56 -6.96
CA GLU A 213 22.00 -13.21 -7.62
C GLU A 213 21.78 -13.36 -9.13
N SER A 214 20.55 -13.66 -9.56
CA SER A 214 20.20 -13.73 -10.97
C SER A 214 20.38 -12.38 -11.67
N ILE A 215 20.08 -11.26 -10.99
CA ILE A 215 20.35 -9.91 -11.53
C ILE A 215 21.85 -9.72 -11.71
N HIS A 216 22.65 -10.06 -10.71
CA HIS A 216 24.10 -9.91 -10.76
C HIS A 216 24.71 -10.70 -11.92
N GLN A 217 24.38 -11.98 -12.03
CA GLN A 217 24.86 -12.87 -13.09
C GLN A 217 24.46 -12.38 -14.49
N ALA A 218 23.19 -12.07 -14.69
CA ALA A 218 22.71 -11.53 -15.96
C ALA A 218 23.41 -10.21 -16.31
N PHE A 219 23.63 -9.35 -15.32
CA PHE A 219 24.22 -8.04 -15.54
C PHE A 219 25.71 -8.12 -15.87
N ILE A 220 26.45 -9.09 -15.31
CA ILE A 220 27.83 -9.41 -15.73
C ILE A 220 27.88 -9.69 -17.24
N ALA A 221 27.10 -10.68 -17.70
CA ALA A 221 27.11 -11.09 -19.11
C ALA A 221 26.67 -9.94 -20.02
N TYR A 222 25.68 -9.16 -19.60
CA TYR A 222 25.22 -7.98 -20.31
C TYR A 222 26.30 -6.90 -20.44
N CYS A 223 27.04 -6.62 -19.36
CA CYS A 223 28.15 -5.66 -19.40
C CYS A 223 29.23 -6.08 -20.40
N ASP A 224 29.58 -7.37 -20.41
CA ASP A 224 30.53 -7.91 -21.37
C ASP A 224 30.01 -7.76 -22.80
N GLU A 225 28.76 -8.14 -23.09
CA GLU A 225 28.17 -7.95 -24.43
C GLU A 225 28.18 -6.48 -24.90
N VAL A 226 27.99 -5.52 -23.99
CA VAL A 226 28.07 -4.08 -24.30
C VAL A 226 29.53 -3.66 -24.57
N LEU A 227 30.47 -4.10 -23.74
CA LEU A 227 31.90 -3.81 -23.90
C LEU A 227 32.48 -4.46 -25.17
N GLU A 228 32.00 -5.66 -25.49
CA GLU A 228 32.30 -6.42 -26.70
C GLU A 228 31.65 -5.84 -27.95
N LYS A 229 30.78 -4.81 -27.78
CA LYS A 229 30.02 -4.15 -28.84
C LYS A 229 29.05 -5.08 -29.58
N VAL A 230 28.69 -6.21 -28.97
CA VAL A 230 27.64 -7.12 -29.44
C VAL A 230 26.29 -6.40 -29.40
N CYS A 231 26.05 -5.61 -28.35
CA CYS A 231 24.92 -4.67 -28.28
C CYS A 231 25.38 -3.25 -27.96
N LYS A 232 24.62 -2.23 -28.42
CA LYS A 232 24.93 -0.81 -28.25
C LYS A 232 23.71 -0.05 -27.71
N PRO A 233 23.40 -0.20 -26.41
CA PRO A 233 22.24 0.44 -25.81
C PRO A 233 22.39 1.97 -25.79
N LYS A 234 21.31 2.70 -26.10
CA LYS A 234 21.26 4.16 -25.89
C LYS A 234 21.26 4.53 -24.41
N ASN A 235 20.61 3.71 -23.59
CA ASN A 235 20.64 3.79 -22.14
C ASN A 235 20.80 2.37 -21.60
N LEU A 236 21.88 2.16 -20.85
CA LEU A 236 22.31 0.85 -20.37
C LEU A 236 21.19 0.13 -19.59
N PHE A 237 20.64 0.81 -18.57
CA PHE A 237 19.65 0.19 -17.68
C PHE A 237 18.27 0.05 -18.33
N ASN A 238 17.82 1.03 -19.12
CA ASN A 238 16.52 0.93 -19.79
C ASN A 238 16.50 -0.21 -20.81
N TYR A 239 17.61 -0.45 -21.50
CA TYR A 239 17.71 -1.57 -22.44
C TYR A 239 17.67 -2.91 -21.69
N PHE A 240 18.45 -3.04 -20.62
CA PHE A 240 18.44 -4.22 -19.76
C PHE A 240 17.04 -4.52 -19.17
N LEU A 241 16.34 -3.47 -18.72
CA LEU A 241 14.99 -3.53 -18.16
C LEU A 241 13.87 -3.47 -19.21
N THR A 242 14.17 -3.68 -20.50
CA THR A 242 13.14 -3.65 -21.53
C THR A 242 12.22 -4.85 -21.39
N ARG A 243 10.91 -4.57 -21.33
CA ARG A 243 9.85 -5.58 -21.30
C ARG A 243 9.34 -5.85 -22.70
N ASP A 244 9.14 -7.13 -23.02
CA ASP A 244 8.43 -7.53 -24.22
C ASP A 244 6.96 -7.04 -24.17
N ARG A 245 6.46 -6.60 -25.32
CA ARG A 245 5.10 -6.07 -25.46
C ARG A 245 4.03 -7.14 -25.30
N PHE A 246 4.36 -8.41 -25.53
CA PHE A 246 3.39 -9.50 -25.51
C PHE A 246 3.38 -10.23 -24.17
N HIS A 247 4.55 -10.61 -23.66
CA HIS A 247 4.64 -11.42 -22.43
C HIS A 247 4.95 -10.61 -21.16
N HIS A 248 5.19 -9.30 -21.28
CA HIS A 248 5.62 -8.44 -20.15
C HIS A 248 6.89 -8.94 -19.45
N ASP A 249 7.65 -9.81 -20.10
CA ASP A 249 8.90 -10.40 -19.59
C ASP A 249 10.11 -9.57 -19.97
N TYR A 250 11.15 -9.63 -19.14
CA TYR A 250 12.41 -8.92 -19.35
C TYR A 250 13.33 -9.71 -20.28
N SER A 251 13.02 -9.72 -21.58
CA SER A 251 13.71 -10.58 -22.56
C SER A 251 15.21 -10.36 -22.61
N ILE A 252 15.68 -9.10 -22.48
CA ILE A 252 17.13 -8.80 -22.46
C ILE A 252 17.79 -9.39 -21.22
N PHE A 253 17.17 -9.21 -20.05
CA PHE A 253 17.64 -9.82 -18.80
C PHE A 253 17.71 -11.35 -18.91
N ILE A 254 16.64 -12.00 -19.38
CA ILE A 254 16.57 -13.46 -19.50
C ILE A 254 17.65 -13.97 -20.46
N ASN A 255 17.82 -13.32 -21.61
CA ASN A 255 18.87 -13.68 -22.57
C ASN A 255 20.26 -13.51 -21.95
N SER A 256 20.49 -12.43 -21.22
CA SER A 256 21.79 -12.19 -20.56
C SER A 256 22.06 -13.21 -19.46
N LEU A 257 21.03 -13.61 -18.70
CA LEU A 257 21.14 -14.67 -17.70
C LEU A 257 21.51 -16.01 -18.36
N ASN A 258 20.86 -16.36 -19.47
CA ASN A 258 21.20 -17.56 -20.23
C ASN A 258 22.63 -17.48 -20.81
N SER A 259 23.03 -16.33 -21.35
CA SER A 259 24.41 -16.08 -21.80
C SER A 259 25.41 -16.29 -20.66
N TYR A 260 25.08 -15.84 -19.45
CA TYR A 260 25.91 -16.05 -18.28
C TYR A 260 26.09 -17.54 -17.98
N MET A 261 25.00 -18.31 -17.97
CA MET A 261 25.06 -19.74 -17.73
C MET A 261 25.97 -20.46 -18.73
N ILE A 262 25.94 -20.05 -20.00
CA ILE A 262 26.78 -20.65 -21.05
C ILE A 262 28.25 -20.26 -20.87
N LYS A 263 28.53 -18.96 -20.70
CA LYS A 263 29.90 -18.41 -20.65
C LYS A 263 30.63 -18.72 -19.34
N TYR A 264 29.90 -18.76 -18.22
CA TYR A 264 30.49 -18.77 -16.87
C TYR A 264 30.14 -19.99 -16.03
N SER A 265 29.16 -20.82 -16.43
CA SER A 265 28.80 -22.05 -15.69
C SER A 265 29.32 -23.34 -16.32
N SER A 266 30.04 -23.26 -17.45
CA SER A 266 30.75 -24.43 -17.99
C SER A 266 31.97 -24.74 -17.11
N PRO A 267 32.21 -26.00 -16.70
CA PRO A 267 33.43 -26.34 -15.99
C PRO A 267 34.63 -26.03 -16.88
N LEU A 268 35.61 -25.34 -16.29
CA LEU A 268 36.93 -25.03 -16.84
C LEU A 268 37.40 -26.13 -17.81
N LYS A 269 37.67 -25.74 -19.07
CA LYS A 269 38.66 -26.46 -19.87
C LYS A 269 40.06 -26.03 -19.44
#